data_AF-A0A7S3QXS9-F1
#
_entry.id   AF-A0A7S3QXS9-F1
#
_cell.length_a   1.000
_cell.length_b   1.000
_cell.length_c   1.000
_cell.angle_alpha   90.00
_cell.angle_beta   90.00
_cell.angle_gamma   90.00
#
_symmetry.space_group_name_H-M   'P 1'
#
loop_
_entity.id
_entity.type
_entity.pdbx_description
1 polymer ?
#
loop_
_entity_poly.entity_id
_entity_poly.type
_entity_poly.pdbx_seq_one_letter_code
_entity_poly.pdbx_strand_id
1 'polypeptide(L)'
;MGTSLVPQEALVHRLRSLVPTQQSIEGTSHWALFFASDQNNVTAIVSAWGEEIGRAPNEKKLALLYLSNHILQEGKRKGRLFGEEFSKVISKAVREVLRTADPKTRSSVGRVVRVWEERRVFGSSVIKGLKEQVAKAEAASKGSSRGSTGGGHDEATKRKLQALGPLAHLLSEASMAAEKSQEHTTKALQLQQQILEVGSIAEVASAQAVLSSCLSVLEAEVQCRQRAAAELREQVSKQEDAMRHVQLQLQQFEQQKAMADARMGTLEQQRQQQQQQRQQQ
;
A
#
# COMPACT_ATOMS: atom_id res chain seq x y z
N MET A 1 -38.30 1.94 19.53
CA MET A 1 -36.97 1.92 20.18
C MET A 1 -36.11 2.97 19.49
N GLY A 2 -35.53 3.90 20.26
CA GLY A 2 -35.01 5.17 19.76
C GLY A 2 -33.93 5.04 18.69
N THR A 3 -34.12 5.76 17.58
CA THR A 3 -33.12 6.02 16.55
C THR A 3 -31.95 6.78 17.17
N SER A 4 -30.87 6.07 17.52
CA SER A 4 -29.62 6.70 17.92
C SER A 4 -29.01 7.37 16.70
N LEU A 5 -29.04 8.70 16.66
CA LEU A 5 -28.37 9.50 15.64
C LEU A 5 -26.86 9.27 15.74
N VAL A 6 -26.18 9.16 14.60
CA VAL A 6 -24.72 9.12 14.55
C VAL A 6 -24.16 10.34 15.29
N PRO A 7 -23.29 10.16 16.31
CA PRO A 7 -22.64 11.28 16.97
C PRO A 7 -21.63 11.93 16.00
N GLN A 8 -22.04 13.04 15.38
CA GLN A 8 -21.31 13.68 14.29
C GLN A 8 -19.89 14.09 14.68
N GLU A 9 -19.71 14.67 15.87
CA GLU A 9 -18.38 15.08 16.36
C GLU A 9 -17.45 13.88 16.59
N ALA A 10 -17.98 12.76 17.11
CA ALA A 10 -17.20 11.55 17.31
C ALA A 10 -16.82 10.90 15.97
N LEU A 11 -17.72 10.92 14.99
CA LEU A 11 -17.42 10.46 13.64
C LEU A 11 -16.30 11.29 13.01
N VAL A 12 -16.41 12.62 13.05
CA VAL A 12 -15.40 13.53 12.52
C VAL A 12 -14.06 13.32 13.22
N HIS A 13 -14.04 13.21 14.54
CA HIS A 13 -12.82 12.93 15.29
C HIS A 13 -12.17 11.61 14.84
N ARG A 14 -12.95 10.54 14.65
CA ARG A 14 -12.45 9.25 14.15
C ARG A 14 -11.90 9.34 12.72
N LEU A 15 -12.59 10.05 11.83
CA LEU A 15 -12.10 10.31 10.48
C LEU A 15 -10.76 11.08 10.52
N ARG A 16 -10.63 12.07 11.42
CA ARG A 16 -9.41 12.85 11.64
C ARG A 16 -8.30 12.11 12.37
N SER A 17 -8.59 11.05 13.12
CA SER A 17 -7.59 10.19 13.76
C SER A 17 -7.25 8.93 12.94
N LEU A 18 -7.90 8.70 11.79
CA LEU A 18 -7.63 7.56 10.91
C LEU A 18 -6.16 7.48 10.46
N VAL A 19 -5.56 6.30 10.62
CA VAL A 19 -4.17 5.99 10.20
C VAL A 19 -4.24 4.99 9.03
N PRO A 20 -3.28 4.99 8.06
CA PRO A 20 -3.25 4.04 6.95
C PRO A 20 -2.86 2.60 7.36
N THR A 21 -3.37 2.09 8.48
CA THR A 21 -3.23 0.70 8.91
C THR A 21 -4.56 -0.03 8.79
N GLN A 22 -4.51 -1.34 8.49
CA GLN A 22 -5.70 -2.17 8.32
C GLN A 22 -6.59 -2.13 9.57
N GLN A 23 -6.01 -2.28 10.77
CA GLN A 23 -6.74 -2.23 12.04
C GLN A 23 -7.47 -0.89 12.27
N SER A 24 -6.85 0.25 11.92
CA SER A 24 -7.46 1.57 12.06
C SER A 24 -8.64 1.75 11.10
N ILE A 25 -8.48 1.28 9.87
CA ILE A 25 -9.50 1.33 8.81
C ILE A 25 -10.68 0.42 9.16
N GLU A 26 -10.42 -0.82 9.56
CA GLU A 26 -11.44 -1.78 9.98
C GLU A 26 -12.20 -1.28 11.19
N GLY A 27 -11.51 -0.82 12.24
CA GLY A 27 -12.14 -0.29 13.44
C GLY A 27 -13.07 0.90 13.16
N THR A 28 -12.63 1.82 12.30
CA THR A 28 -13.45 2.97 11.88
C THR A 28 -14.63 2.55 11.01
N SER A 29 -14.42 1.58 10.10
CA SER A 29 -15.47 1.03 9.26
C SER A 29 -16.55 0.33 10.09
N HIS A 30 -16.17 -0.53 11.04
CA HIS A 30 -17.12 -1.22 11.91
C HIS A 30 -17.94 -0.24 12.74
N TRP A 31 -17.30 0.82 13.25
CA TRP A 31 -18.00 1.88 13.98
C TRP A 31 -19.03 2.60 13.07
N ALA A 32 -18.63 3.00 11.86
CA ALA A 32 -19.54 3.62 10.91
C ALA A 32 -20.70 2.68 10.54
N LEU A 33 -20.40 1.40 10.28
CA LEU A 33 -21.41 0.40 9.95
C LEU A 33 -22.34 0.10 11.14
N PHE A 34 -21.88 0.17 12.38
CA PHE A 34 -22.72 0.00 13.56
C PHE A 34 -23.85 1.03 13.60
N PHE A 35 -23.55 2.31 13.41
CA PHE A 35 -24.55 3.39 13.43
C PHE A 35 -25.37 3.53 12.15
N ALA A 36 -24.98 2.87 11.06
CA ALA A 36 -25.69 2.91 9.78
C ALA A 36 -26.98 2.06 9.77
N SER A 37 -27.90 2.27 10.72
CA SER A 37 -29.15 1.51 10.85
C SER A 37 -30.26 1.96 9.89
N ASP A 38 -30.22 3.23 9.47
CA ASP A 38 -31.22 3.86 8.60
C ASP A 38 -30.54 4.78 7.56
N GLN A 39 -31.33 5.25 6.59
CA GLN A 39 -30.86 6.09 5.49
C GLN A 39 -30.29 7.43 5.97
N ASN A 40 -30.82 8.01 7.04
CA ASN A 40 -30.37 9.30 7.56
C ASN A 40 -28.94 9.17 8.11
N ASN A 41 -28.68 8.11 8.87
CA ASN A 41 -27.35 7.83 9.40
C ASN A 41 -26.35 7.48 8.30
N VAL A 42 -26.75 6.70 7.27
CA VAL A 42 -25.90 6.44 6.09
C VAL A 42 -25.52 7.75 5.39
N THR A 43 -26.50 8.62 5.15
CA THR A 43 -26.29 9.92 4.52
C THR A 43 -25.37 10.80 5.35
N ALA A 44 -25.58 10.86 6.67
CA ALA A 44 -24.72 11.62 7.59
C ALA A 44 -23.27 11.12 7.56
N ILE A 45 -23.06 9.80 7.57
CA ILE A 45 -21.73 9.18 7.51
C ILE A 45 -21.01 9.54 6.20
N VAL A 46 -21.69 9.37 5.07
CA VAL A 46 -21.12 9.63 3.75
C VAL A 46 -20.84 11.13 3.55
N SER A 47 -21.74 11.99 4.05
CA SER A 47 -21.55 13.44 4.01
C SER A 47 -20.33 13.87 4.83
N ALA A 48 -20.21 13.40 6.07
CA ALA A 48 -19.06 13.68 6.94
C ALA A 48 -17.75 13.19 6.31
N TRP A 49 -17.75 11.98 5.75
CA TRP A 49 -16.60 11.45 5.03
C TRP A 49 -16.22 12.32 3.82
N GLY A 50 -17.21 12.77 3.04
CA GLY A 50 -17.00 13.62 1.86
C GLY A 50 -16.45 15.00 2.19
N GLU A 51 -16.85 15.59 3.31
CA GLU A 51 -16.27 16.84 3.82
C GLU A 51 -14.83 16.63 4.30
N GLU A 52 -14.59 15.59 5.10
CA GLU A 52 -13.29 15.34 5.70
C GLU A 52 -12.24 14.94 4.65
N ILE A 53 -12.59 14.21 3.57
CA ILE A 53 -11.63 13.93 2.49
C ILE A 53 -11.22 15.19 1.71
N GLY A 54 -12.11 16.19 1.63
CA GLY A 54 -11.79 17.50 1.06
C GLY A 54 -10.84 18.32 1.93
N ARG A 55 -10.98 18.22 3.27
CA ARG A 55 -10.17 18.95 4.26
C ARG A 55 -8.87 18.25 4.65
N ALA A 56 -8.79 16.94 4.46
CA ALA A 56 -7.66 16.13 4.92
C ALA A 56 -6.35 16.45 4.16
N PRO A 57 -5.19 16.34 4.84
CA PRO A 57 -3.89 16.40 4.17
C PRO A 57 -3.70 15.24 3.19
N ASN A 58 -2.87 15.44 2.17
CA ASN A 58 -2.71 14.51 1.03
C ASN A 58 -2.40 13.07 1.47
N GLU A 59 -1.53 12.92 2.47
CA GLU A 59 -1.11 11.64 3.05
C GLU A 59 -2.27 10.82 3.63
N LYS A 60 -3.34 11.50 4.06
CA LYS A 60 -4.50 10.91 4.71
C LYS A 60 -5.67 10.65 3.75
N LYS A 61 -5.73 11.37 2.62
CA LYS A 61 -6.80 11.21 1.62
C LYS A 61 -6.88 9.78 1.08
N LEU A 62 -5.73 9.11 0.89
CA LEU A 62 -5.71 7.71 0.46
C LEU A 62 -6.27 6.76 1.52
N ALA A 63 -5.98 6.99 2.81
CA ALA A 63 -6.52 6.20 3.90
C ALA A 63 -8.06 6.36 4.00
N LEU A 64 -8.57 7.59 3.82
CA LEU A 64 -10.02 7.84 3.75
C LEU A 64 -10.66 7.14 2.55
N LEU A 65 -9.97 7.06 1.42
CA LEU A 65 -10.45 6.30 0.26
C LEU A 65 -10.51 4.79 0.56
N TYR A 66 -9.49 4.23 1.23
CA TYR A 66 -9.52 2.84 1.68
C TYR A 66 -10.62 2.56 2.70
N LEU A 67 -10.92 3.51 3.60
CA LEU A 67 -12.07 3.42 4.49
C LEU A 67 -13.38 3.33 3.71
N SER A 68 -13.61 4.17 2.70
CA SER A 68 -14.83 4.09 1.87
C SER A 68 -14.94 2.74 1.17
N ASN A 69 -13.82 2.21 0.67
CA ASN A 69 -13.77 0.91 0.04
C ASN A 69 -14.13 -0.21 1.02
N HIS A 70 -13.63 -0.15 2.26
CA HIS A 70 -13.97 -1.13 3.29
C HIS A 70 -15.46 -1.04 3.69
N ILE A 71 -16.00 0.16 3.89
CA ILE A 71 -17.43 0.39 4.18
C ILE A 71 -18.32 -0.14 3.05
N LEU A 72 -17.96 0.11 1.78
CA LEU A 72 -18.71 -0.38 0.62
C LEU A 72 -18.65 -1.91 0.47
N GLN A 73 -17.60 -2.56 1.00
CA GLN A 73 -17.44 -4.02 0.95
C GLN A 73 -18.18 -4.71 2.10
N GLU A 74 -17.94 -4.29 3.34
CA GLU A 74 -18.57 -4.86 4.53
C GLU A 74 -20.04 -4.44 4.65
N GLY A 75 -20.36 -3.22 4.19
CA GLY A 75 -21.71 -2.67 4.18
C GLY A 75 -22.67 -3.34 3.20
N LYS A 76 -22.23 -4.33 2.40
CA LYS A 76 -23.10 -5.10 1.49
C LYS A 76 -24.32 -5.71 2.17
N ARG A 77 -24.20 -6.12 3.44
CA ARG A 77 -25.35 -6.64 4.24
C ARG A 77 -26.40 -5.58 4.53
N LYS A 78 -26.04 -4.29 4.50
CA LYS A 78 -26.95 -3.15 4.71
C LYS A 78 -27.59 -2.62 3.42
N GLY A 79 -27.44 -3.32 2.29
CA GLY A 79 -28.12 -3.05 1.03
C GLY A 79 -27.42 -2.03 0.11
N ARG A 80 -28.15 -1.53 -0.88
CA ARG A 80 -27.67 -0.58 -1.91
C ARG A 80 -27.42 0.84 -1.39
N LEU A 81 -27.83 1.13 -0.16
CA LEU A 81 -27.88 2.48 0.42
C LEU A 81 -26.51 3.17 0.44
N PHE A 82 -25.46 2.47 0.87
CA PHE A 82 -24.11 3.03 0.83
C PHE A 82 -23.63 3.26 -0.60
N GLY A 83 -23.90 2.34 -1.52
CA GLY A 83 -23.53 2.51 -2.93
C GLY A 83 -24.18 3.75 -3.56
N GLU A 84 -25.47 3.96 -3.29
CA GLU A 84 -26.22 5.12 -3.76
C GLU A 84 -25.70 6.44 -3.17
N GLU A 85 -25.51 6.52 -1.85
CA GLU A 85 -25.00 7.75 -1.22
C GLU A 85 -23.55 8.05 -1.62
N PHE A 86 -22.67 7.03 -1.64
CA PHE A 86 -21.29 7.24 -2.09
C PHE A 86 -21.22 7.66 -3.55
N SER A 87 -22.12 7.18 -4.41
CA SER A 87 -22.12 7.57 -5.83
C SER A 87 -22.23 9.08 -6.05
N LYS A 88 -22.90 9.80 -5.14
CA LYS A 88 -23.08 11.26 -5.18
C LYS A 88 -21.79 12.03 -4.90
N VAL A 89 -20.91 11.48 -4.04
CA VAL A 89 -19.71 12.19 -3.55
C VAL A 89 -18.39 11.62 -4.10
N ILE A 90 -18.37 10.37 -4.57
CA ILE A 90 -17.14 9.64 -4.89
C ILE A 90 -16.34 10.28 -6.04
N SER A 91 -17.04 10.82 -7.04
CA SER A 91 -16.40 11.49 -8.18
C SER A 91 -15.64 12.74 -7.76
N LYS A 92 -16.18 13.52 -6.82
CA LYS A 92 -15.52 14.70 -6.27
C LYS A 92 -14.36 14.29 -5.37
N ALA A 93 -14.57 13.29 -4.52
CA ALA A 93 -13.56 12.77 -3.61
C ALA A 93 -12.32 12.25 -4.34
N VAL A 94 -12.50 11.42 -5.37
CA VAL A 94 -11.40 10.89 -6.20
C VAL A 94 -10.64 12.02 -6.89
N ARG A 95 -11.32 13.04 -7.40
CA ARG A 95 -10.68 14.23 -7.97
C ARG A 95 -9.77 14.94 -6.97
N GLU A 96 -10.24 15.13 -5.75
CA GLU A 96 -9.46 15.80 -4.69
C GLU A 96 -8.24 15.01 -4.24
N VAL A 97 -8.31 13.67 -4.26
CA VAL A 97 -7.15 12.81 -4.01
C VAL A 97 -6.16 12.94 -5.17
N LEU A 98 -6.63 12.84 -6.42
CA LEU A 98 -5.78 12.85 -7.60
C LEU A 98 -5.08 14.20 -7.86
N ARG A 99 -5.72 15.32 -7.48
CA ARG A 99 -5.19 16.69 -7.68
C ARG A 99 -3.79 16.86 -7.07
N THR A 100 -3.54 16.22 -5.93
CA THR A 100 -2.31 16.36 -5.16
C THR A 100 -1.58 15.03 -4.94
N ALA A 101 -2.03 13.97 -5.59
CA ALA A 101 -1.43 12.63 -5.48
C ALA A 101 -0.10 12.53 -6.22
N ASP A 102 0.86 11.85 -5.59
CA ASP A 102 2.08 11.37 -6.21
C ASP A 102 1.77 10.14 -7.12
N PRO A 103 2.71 9.71 -7.99
CA PRO A 103 2.48 8.59 -8.90
C PRO A 103 2.05 7.30 -8.19
N LYS A 104 2.59 7.03 -6.99
CA LYS A 104 2.25 5.84 -6.18
C LYS A 104 0.81 5.89 -5.67
N THR A 105 0.36 7.05 -5.20
CA THR A 105 -1.03 7.25 -4.77
C THR A 105 -1.98 7.16 -5.96
N ARG A 106 -1.64 7.74 -7.13
CA ARG A 106 -2.47 7.62 -8.36
C ARG A 106 -2.68 6.18 -8.78
N SER A 107 -1.60 5.39 -8.81
CA SER A 107 -1.68 3.94 -9.11
C SER A 107 -2.59 3.22 -8.10
N SER A 108 -2.49 3.59 -6.81
CA SER A 108 -3.32 3.00 -5.76
C SER A 108 -4.80 3.38 -5.90
N VAL A 109 -5.11 4.62 -6.23
CA VAL A 109 -6.47 5.07 -6.57
C VAL A 109 -7.00 4.30 -7.79
N GLY A 110 -6.18 4.12 -8.84
CA GLY A 110 -6.54 3.33 -10.01
C GLY A 110 -6.92 1.88 -9.67
N ARG A 111 -6.16 1.24 -8.77
CA ARG A 111 -6.50 -0.10 -8.26
C ARG A 111 -7.84 -0.12 -7.51
N VAL A 112 -8.12 0.88 -6.68
CA VAL A 112 -9.41 1.00 -5.97
C VAL A 112 -10.57 1.12 -6.97
N VAL A 113 -10.43 1.97 -8.00
CA VAL A 113 -11.47 2.13 -9.04
C VAL A 113 -11.70 0.84 -9.80
N ARG A 114 -10.63 0.08 -10.12
CA ARG A 114 -10.73 -1.23 -10.76
C ARG A 114 -11.48 -2.24 -9.89
N VAL A 115 -11.21 -2.27 -8.59
CA VAL A 115 -11.93 -3.13 -7.64
C VAL A 115 -13.42 -2.78 -7.60
N TRP A 116 -13.78 -1.49 -7.66
CA TRP A 116 -15.19 -1.07 -7.71
C TRP A 116 -15.89 -1.49 -8.99
N GLU A 117 -15.18 -1.50 -10.12
CA GLU A 117 -15.70 -2.00 -11.40
C GLU A 117 -15.92 -3.52 -11.36
N GLU A 118 -14.90 -4.29 -10.99
CA GLU A 118 -14.95 -5.76 -10.95
C GLU A 118 -16.09 -6.26 -10.04
N ARG A 119 -16.32 -5.55 -8.93
CA ARG A 119 -17.35 -5.88 -7.95
C ARG A 119 -18.70 -5.21 -8.21
N ARG A 120 -18.83 -4.44 -9.31
CA ARG A 120 -20.04 -3.70 -9.69
C ARG A 120 -20.59 -2.83 -8.55
N VAL A 121 -19.70 -2.16 -7.82
CA VAL A 121 -20.07 -1.29 -6.68
C VAL A 121 -20.82 -0.06 -7.16
N PHE A 122 -20.41 0.49 -8.30
CA PHE A 122 -21.05 1.64 -8.93
C PHE A 122 -21.48 1.30 -10.36
N GLY A 123 -22.44 2.08 -10.89
CA GLY A 123 -22.88 1.97 -12.27
C GLY A 123 -21.77 2.30 -13.28
N SER A 124 -21.90 1.78 -14.50
CA SER A 124 -20.93 1.93 -15.59
C SER A 124 -20.57 3.38 -15.90
N SER A 125 -21.55 4.29 -15.83
CA SER A 125 -21.33 5.73 -16.04
C SER A 125 -20.39 6.34 -14.99
N VAL A 126 -20.55 5.98 -13.72
CA VAL A 126 -19.70 6.48 -12.62
C VAL A 126 -18.28 5.92 -12.78
N ILE A 127 -18.15 4.61 -13.02
CA ILE A 127 -16.85 3.96 -13.22
C ILE A 127 -16.09 4.57 -14.40
N LYS A 128 -16.76 4.82 -15.53
CA LYS A 128 -16.16 5.47 -16.70
C LYS A 128 -15.59 6.84 -16.35
N GLY A 129 -16.39 7.68 -15.68
CA GLY A 129 -15.95 9.01 -15.24
C GLY A 129 -14.79 8.97 -14.23
N LEU A 130 -14.72 7.95 -13.37
CA LEU A 130 -13.60 7.77 -12.44
C LEU A 130 -12.32 7.35 -13.18
N LYS A 131 -12.42 6.43 -14.14
CA LYS A 131 -11.28 5.99 -14.96
C LYS A 131 -10.70 7.13 -15.79
N GLU A 132 -11.55 7.97 -16.39
CA GLU A 132 -11.12 9.15 -17.13
C GLU A 132 -10.35 10.14 -16.24
N GLN A 133 -10.80 10.33 -14.99
CA GLN A 133 -10.09 11.18 -14.02
C GLN A 133 -8.70 10.61 -13.66
N VAL A 134 -8.60 9.29 -13.43
CA VAL A 134 -7.33 8.62 -13.16
C VAL A 134 -6.39 8.75 -14.36
N ALA A 135 -6.87 8.46 -15.57
CA ALA A 135 -6.09 8.58 -16.80
C ALA A 135 -5.61 10.03 -17.04
N LYS A 136 -6.47 11.02 -16.81
CA LYS A 136 -6.09 12.44 -16.91
C LYS A 136 -5.02 12.82 -15.89
N ALA A 137 -5.10 12.31 -14.67
CA ALA A 137 -4.08 12.55 -13.64
C ALA A 137 -2.74 11.90 -14.03
N GLU A 138 -2.75 10.69 -14.62
CA GLU A 138 -1.53 10.04 -15.11
C GLU A 138 -0.92 10.77 -16.32
N ALA A 139 -1.74 11.30 -17.22
CA ALA A 139 -1.28 12.13 -18.34
C ALA A 139 -0.67 13.46 -17.87
N ALA A 140 -1.26 14.10 -16.84
CA ALA A 140 -0.74 15.35 -16.28
C ALA A 140 0.66 15.19 -15.63
N SER A 141 0.98 14.02 -15.05
CA SER A 141 2.37 13.73 -14.62
C SER A 141 3.36 13.61 -15.78
N LYS A 142 2.91 13.17 -16.96
CA LYS A 142 3.76 13.00 -18.13
C LYS A 142 3.97 14.30 -18.92
N GLY A 143 3.13 15.31 -18.72
CA GLY A 143 3.21 16.62 -19.39
C GLY A 143 4.20 17.62 -18.79
N SER A 144 4.66 17.40 -17.54
CA SER A 144 5.55 18.34 -16.83
C SER A 144 7.05 18.05 -17.01
N SER A 145 7.43 17.00 -17.75
CA SER A 145 8.83 16.57 -17.91
C SER A 145 9.51 17.03 -19.21
N ARG A 146 8.94 17.97 -19.96
CA ARG A 146 9.50 18.41 -21.25
C ARG A 146 10.56 19.54 -21.14
N GLY A 147 11.42 19.45 -20.13
CA GLY A 147 12.48 20.43 -19.92
C GLY A 147 13.49 20.02 -18.86
N SER A 148 14.25 18.94 -19.09
CA SER A 148 15.66 18.86 -18.70
C SER A 148 16.27 17.57 -19.25
N THR A 149 17.37 17.75 -19.98
CA THR A 149 18.32 16.76 -20.49
C THR A 149 18.69 15.72 -19.42
N GLY A 150 18.50 14.43 -19.71
CA GLY A 150 18.86 13.36 -18.77
C GLY A 150 18.47 11.94 -19.20
N GLY A 151 18.76 11.58 -20.45
CA GLY A 151 18.54 10.23 -20.98
C GLY A 151 19.48 9.19 -20.36
N GLY A 152 19.10 8.66 -19.21
CA GLY A 152 19.84 7.57 -18.55
C GLY A 152 19.11 6.95 -17.35
N HIS A 153 18.21 7.68 -16.69
CA HIS A 153 17.56 7.20 -15.47
C HIS A 153 16.30 6.36 -15.74
N ASP A 154 15.58 6.62 -16.82
CA ASP A 154 14.27 5.98 -17.08
C ASP A 154 14.41 4.48 -17.39
N GLU A 155 15.48 4.09 -18.08
CA GLU A 155 15.70 2.67 -18.42
C GLU A 155 16.26 1.87 -17.23
N ALA A 156 17.03 2.50 -16.34
CA ALA A 156 17.44 1.90 -15.08
C ALA A 156 16.25 1.71 -14.13
N THR A 157 15.30 2.65 -14.13
CA THR A 157 14.09 2.58 -13.29
C THR A 157 13.12 1.53 -13.82
N LYS A 158 12.96 1.43 -15.15
CA LYS A 158 12.18 0.38 -15.82
C LYS A 158 12.78 -1.01 -15.64
N ARG A 159 14.11 -1.16 -15.72
CA ARG A 159 14.83 -2.41 -15.43
C ARG A 159 14.72 -2.81 -13.94
N LYS A 160 14.79 -1.85 -13.01
CA LYS A 160 14.55 -2.09 -11.58
C LYS A 160 13.10 -2.53 -11.30
N LEU A 161 12.12 -1.96 -11.99
CA LEU A 161 10.71 -2.38 -11.87
C LEU A 161 10.48 -3.77 -12.47
N GLN A 162 11.14 -4.11 -13.58
CA GLN A 162 11.13 -5.46 -14.15
C GLN A 162 11.81 -6.47 -13.23
N ALA A 163 12.89 -6.10 -12.53
CA ALA A 163 13.57 -6.96 -11.56
C ALA A 163 12.72 -7.27 -10.32
N LEU A 164 11.74 -6.43 -9.97
CA LEU A 164 10.78 -6.69 -8.89
C LEU A 164 9.60 -7.58 -9.32
N GLY A 165 9.39 -7.76 -10.63
CA GLY A 165 8.36 -8.66 -11.18
C GLY A 165 8.54 -10.13 -10.76
N PRO A 166 9.75 -10.71 -10.90
CA PRO A 166 10.08 -12.04 -10.40
C PRO A 166 9.80 -12.21 -8.91
N LEU A 167 10.20 -11.25 -8.08
CA LEU A 167 9.98 -11.30 -6.64
C LEU A 167 8.49 -11.29 -6.28
N ALA A 168 7.71 -10.41 -6.91
CA ALA A 168 6.27 -10.34 -6.69
C ALA A 168 5.57 -11.66 -7.09
N HIS A 169 6.02 -12.28 -8.18
CA HIS A 169 5.51 -13.58 -8.60
C HIS A 169 5.85 -14.70 -7.60
N LEU A 170 7.10 -14.78 -7.16
CA LEU A 170 7.56 -15.78 -6.19
C LEU A 170 6.85 -15.65 -4.83
N LEU A 171 6.60 -14.42 -4.37
CA LEU A 171 5.85 -14.17 -3.13
C LEU A 171 4.38 -14.57 -3.27
N SER A 172 3.77 -14.29 -4.43
CA SER A 172 2.40 -14.74 -4.72
C SER A 172 2.32 -16.28 -4.79
N GLU A 173 3.28 -16.93 -5.44
CA GLU A 173 3.38 -18.39 -5.53
C GLU A 173 3.53 -19.02 -4.14
N ALA A 174 4.39 -18.47 -3.29
CA ALA A 174 4.56 -18.92 -1.91
C ALA A 174 3.28 -18.74 -1.06
N SER A 175 2.53 -17.64 -1.25
CA SER A 175 1.26 -17.42 -0.57
C SER A 175 0.20 -18.45 -0.99
N MET A 176 0.08 -18.71 -2.29
CA MET A 176 -0.86 -19.73 -2.81
C MET A 176 -0.50 -21.14 -2.34
N ALA A 177 0.79 -21.47 -2.28
CA ALA A 177 1.26 -22.75 -1.77
C ALA A 177 0.94 -22.92 -0.27
N ALA A 178 1.03 -21.85 0.52
CA ALA A 178 0.67 -21.86 1.94
C ALA A 178 -0.83 -22.07 2.19
N GLU A 179 -1.70 -21.45 1.38
CA GLU A 179 -3.15 -21.68 1.47
C GLU A 179 -3.49 -23.15 1.16
N LYS A 180 -2.88 -23.70 0.10
CA LYS A 180 -3.08 -25.09 -0.29
C LYS A 180 -2.59 -26.07 0.77
N SER A 181 -1.40 -25.85 1.33
CA SER A 181 -0.84 -26.73 2.36
C SER A 181 -1.65 -26.68 3.66
N GLN A 182 -2.21 -25.52 4.02
CA GLN A 182 -3.07 -25.37 5.19
C GLN A 182 -4.35 -26.21 5.06
N GLU A 183 -4.97 -26.24 3.88
CA GLU A 183 -6.13 -27.09 3.60
C GLU A 183 -5.79 -28.58 3.78
N HIS A 184 -4.67 -29.03 3.22
CA HIS A 184 -4.25 -30.43 3.29
C HIS A 184 -3.83 -30.83 4.70
N THR A 185 -3.17 -29.94 5.43
CA THR A 185 -2.80 -30.12 6.83
C THR A 185 -4.05 -30.27 7.70
N THR A 186 -5.08 -29.45 7.46
CA THR A 186 -6.34 -29.55 8.19
C THR A 186 -7.02 -30.90 7.95
N LYS A 187 -7.05 -31.38 6.70
CA LYS A 187 -7.58 -32.72 6.37
C LYS A 187 -6.77 -33.84 7.03
N ALA A 188 -5.44 -33.72 7.05
CA ALA A 188 -4.57 -34.70 7.69
C ALA A 188 -4.76 -34.73 9.22
N LEU A 189 -4.96 -33.57 9.87
CA LEU A 189 -5.20 -33.48 11.31
C LEU A 189 -6.58 -34.00 11.73
N GLN A 190 -7.55 -34.01 10.82
CA GLN A 190 -8.88 -34.60 11.06
C GLN A 190 -8.87 -36.13 11.02
N LEU A 191 -7.79 -36.76 10.54
CA LEU A 191 -7.65 -38.21 10.60
C LEU A 191 -7.57 -38.65 12.06
N GLN A 192 -8.40 -39.61 12.44
CA GLN A 192 -8.33 -40.23 13.76
C GLN A 192 -7.02 -41.02 13.88
N GLN A 193 -6.23 -40.73 14.92
CA GLN A 193 -4.96 -41.43 15.17
C GLN A 193 -5.15 -42.94 15.32
N GLN A 194 -6.30 -43.40 15.83
CA GLN A 194 -6.63 -44.82 15.96
C GLN A 194 -6.71 -45.54 14.60
N ILE A 195 -7.08 -44.86 13.50
CA ILE A 195 -7.12 -45.48 12.16
C ILE A 195 -5.72 -45.95 11.73
N LEU A 196 -4.66 -45.33 12.25
CA LEU A 196 -3.28 -45.74 11.98
C LEU A 196 -2.85 -47.00 12.75
N GLU A 197 -3.58 -47.37 13.81
CA GLU A 197 -3.28 -48.53 14.66
C GLU A 197 -4.27 -49.68 14.44
N VAL A 198 -5.55 -49.36 14.24
CA VAL A 198 -6.65 -50.31 14.08
C VAL A 198 -7.66 -49.73 13.07
N GLY A 199 -7.79 -50.39 11.91
CA GLY A 199 -8.71 -49.98 10.85
C GLY A 199 -8.79 -51.02 9.75
N SER A 200 -9.85 -50.95 8.92
CA SER A 200 -9.93 -51.78 7.71
C SER A 200 -8.91 -51.34 6.67
N ILE A 201 -8.53 -52.26 5.76
CA ILE A 201 -7.58 -51.98 4.67
C ILE A 201 -8.00 -50.73 3.86
N ALA A 202 -9.31 -50.55 3.64
CA ALA A 202 -9.84 -49.41 2.90
C ALA A 202 -9.67 -48.07 3.66
N GLU A 203 -9.88 -48.06 4.98
CA GLU A 203 -9.73 -46.87 5.82
C GLU A 203 -8.25 -46.45 5.93
N VAL A 204 -7.36 -47.43 6.13
CA VAL A 204 -5.91 -47.19 6.19
C VAL A 204 -5.39 -46.70 4.83
N ALA A 205 -5.82 -47.28 3.71
CA ALA A 205 -5.42 -46.84 2.37
C ALA A 205 -5.88 -45.40 2.08
N SER A 206 -7.09 -45.02 2.52
CA SER A 206 -7.59 -43.65 2.41
C SER A 206 -6.75 -42.67 3.25
N ALA A 207 -6.45 -43.01 4.51
CA ALA A 207 -5.60 -42.21 5.38
C ALA A 207 -4.18 -42.05 4.80
N GLN A 208 -3.61 -43.14 4.25
CA GLN A 208 -2.32 -43.10 3.57
C GLN A 208 -2.32 -42.14 2.38
N ALA A 209 -3.36 -42.16 1.54
CA ALA A 209 -3.47 -41.24 0.40
C ALA A 209 -3.54 -39.77 0.84
N VAL A 210 -4.31 -39.46 1.90
CA VAL A 210 -4.41 -38.10 2.46
C VAL A 210 -3.05 -37.63 3.00
N LEU A 211 -2.35 -38.49 3.74
CA LEU A 211 -1.03 -38.17 4.29
C LEU A 211 0.02 -37.98 3.20
N SER A 212 0.08 -38.85 2.20
CA SER A 212 0.99 -38.70 1.06
C SER A 212 0.72 -37.41 0.27
N SER A 213 -0.55 -37.07 0.08
CA SER A 213 -0.93 -35.79 -0.56
C SER A 213 -0.50 -34.58 0.27
N CYS A 214 -0.69 -34.63 1.60
CA CYS A 214 -0.28 -33.57 2.51
C CYS A 214 1.24 -33.36 2.50
N LEU A 215 2.03 -34.44 2.57
CA LEU A 215 3.50 -34.38 2.51
C LEU A 215 3.99 -33.73 1.21
N SER A 216 3.46 -34.15 0.07
CA SER A 216 3.84 -33.59 -1.23
C SER A 216 3.54 -32.08 -1.33
N VAL A 217 2.40 -31.63 -0.80
CA VAL A 217 2.04 -30.20 -0.82
C VAL A 217 2.91 -29.39 0.15
N LEU A 218 3.24 -29.92 1.32
CA LEU A 218 4.15 -29.27 2.27
C LEU A 218 5.57 -29.15 1.71
N GLU A 219 6.09 -30.19 1.06
CA GLU A 219 7.38 -30.15 0.37
C GLU A 219 7.41 -29.07 -0.72
N ALA A 220 6.34 -28.97 -1.52
CA ALA A 220 6.22 -27.93 -2.54
C ALA A 220 6.16 -26.52 -1.93
N GLU A 221 5.44 -26.32 -0.82
CA GLU A 221 5.42 -25.03 -0.11
C GLU A 221 6.82 -24.64 0.40
N VAL A 222 7.54 -25.59 1.02
CA VAL A 222 8.91 -25.36 1.50
C VAL A 222 9.81 -24.90 0.34
N GLN A 223 9.74 -25.57 -0.81
CA GLN A 223 10.51 -25.18 -1.99
C GLN A 223 10.13 -23.78 -2.51
N CYS A 224 8.84 -23.44 -2.56
CA CYS A 224 8.38 -22.12 -2.98
C CYS A 224 8.90 -21.02 -2.03
N ARG A 225 8.79 -21.23 -0.71
CA ARG A 225 9.30 -20.30 0.30
C ARG A 225 10.82 -20.15 0.24
N GLN A 226 11.55 -21.24 -0.01
CA GLN A 226 13.00 -21.19 -0.20
C GLN A 226 13.40 -20.33 -1.40
N ARG A 227 12.73 -20.49 -2.55
CA ARG A 227 12.96 -19.65 -3.74
C ARG A 227 12.70 -18.18 -3.46
N ALA A 228 11.55 -17.84 -2.85
CA ALA A 228 11.21 -16.46 -2.50
C ALA A 228 12.22 -15.84 -1.50
N ALA A 229 12.65 -16.62 -0.50
CA ALA A 229 13.63 -16.17 0.48
C ALA A 229 15.03 -15.93 -0.14
N ALA A 230 15.44 -16.77 -1.08
CA ALA A 230 16.71 -16.59 -1.80
C ALA A 230 16.73 -15.28 -2.59
N GLU A 231 15.66 -14.99 -3.35
CA GLU A 231 15.54 -13.74 -4.11
C GLU A 231 15.55 -12.52 -3.17
N LEU A 232 14.80 -12.56 -2.06
CA LEU A 232 14.81 -11.48 -1.07
C LEU A 232 16.21 -11.21 -0.51
N ARG A 233 16.98 -12.25 -0.19
CA ARG A 233 18.35 -12.11 0.32
C ARG A 233 19.26 -11.48 -0.71
N GLU A 234 19.14 -11.87 -1.98
CA GLU A 234 19.92 -11.27 -3.06
C GLU A 234 19.60 -9.77 -3.22
N GLN A 235 18.32 -9.40 -3.18
CA GLN A 235 17.92 -7.99 -3.27
C GLN A 235 18.42 -7.17 -2.07
N VAL A 236 18.37 -7.73 -0.86
CA VAL A 236 18.93 -7.09 0.35
C VAL A 236 20.43 -6.88 0.19
N SER A 237 21.19 -7.90 -0.23
CA SER A 237 22.63 -7.78 -0.47
C SER A 237 22.96 -6.65 -1.45
N LYS A 238 22.21 -6.53 -2.55
CA LYS A 238 22.39 -5.44 -3.53
C LYS A 238 22.16 -4.07 -2.91
N GLN A 239 21.17 -3.92 -2.02
CA GLN A 239 20.94 -2.64 -1.34
C GLN A 239 22.02 -2.34 -0.31
N GLU A 240 22.51 -3.34 0.42
CA GLU A 240 23.61 -3.19 1.37
C GLU A 240 24.89 -2.72 0.67
N ASP A 241 25.24 -3.31 -0.47
CA ASP A 241 26.43 -2.92 -1.24
C ASP A 241 26.30 -1.50 -1.79
N ALA A 242 25.13 -1.14 -2.32
CA ALA A 242 24.86 0.22 -2.79
C ALA A 242 24.95 1.25 -1.64
N MET A 243 24.45 0.89 -0.45
CA MET A 243 24.54 1.73 0.74
C MET A 243 26.00 1.94 1.18
N ARG A 244 26.80 0.87 1.24
CA ARG A 244 28.24 0.95 1.54
C ARG A 244 28.95 1.88 0.57
N HIS A 245 28.62 1.80 -0.73
CA HIS A 245 29.20 2.68 -1.73
C HIS A 245 28.88 4.16 -1.47
N VAL A 246 27.62 4.49 -1.22
CA VAL A 246 27.19 5.88 -0.94
C VAL A 246 27.82 6.40 0.36
N GLN A 247 27.94 5.56 1.38
CA GLN A 247 28.61 5.93 2.64
C GLN A 247 30.08 6.29 2.44
N LEU A 248 30.81 5.53 1.63
CA LEU A 248 32.20 5.84 1.29
C LEU A 248 32.32 7.17 0.52
N GLN A 249 31.41 7.42 -0.43
CA GLN A 249 31.38 8.70 -1.15
C GLN A 249 31.07 9.87 -0.22
N LEU A 250 30.12 9.71 0.70
CA LEU A 250 29.77 10.73 1.68
C LEU A 250 31.00 11.10 2.53
N GLN A 251 31.70 10.09 3.06
CA GLN A 251 32.91 10.30 3.86
C GLN A 251 34.00 11.05 3.06
N GLN A 252 34.18 10.71 1.78
CA GLN A 252 35.13 11.42 0.91
C GLN A 252 34.76 12.89 0.73
N PHE A 253 33.50 13.19 0.45
CA PHE A 253 33.05 14.57 0.24
C PHE A 253 33.05 15.39 1.54
N GLU A 254 32.74 14.78 2.68
CA GLU A 254 32.88 15.42 3.98
C GLU A 254 34.33 15.82 4.26
N GLN A 255 35.28 14.94 3.95
CA GLN A 255 36.71 15.25 4.07
C GLN A 255 37.13 16.39 3.14
N GLN A 256 36.71 16.36 1.88
CA GLN A 256 36.99 17.43 0.91
C GLN A 256 36.40 18.78 1.36
N LYS A 257 35.17 18.77 1.88
CA LYS A 257 34.53 19.96 2.43
C LYS A 257 35.33 20.53 3.60
N ALA A 258 35.74 19.67 4.55
CA ALA A 258 36.54 20.11 5.69
C ALA A 258 37.88 20.74 5.27
N MET A 259 38.55 20.18 4.26
CA MET A 259 39.78 20.77 3.69
C MET A 259 39.52 22.13 3.03
N ALA A 260 38.41 22.27 2.30
CA ALA A 260 38.03 23.54 1.66
C ALA A 260 37.70 24.62 2.70
N ASP A 261 36.94 24.29 3.74
CA ASP A 261 36.60 25.19 4.84
C ASP A 261 37.88 25.68 5.57
N ALA A 262 38.82 24.78 5.85
CA ALA A 262 40.11 25.12 6.45
C ALA A 262 40.95 26.05 5.55
N ARG A 263 40.94 25.82 4.24
CA ARG A 263 41.64 26.67 3.27
C ARG A 263 41.01 28.07 3.20
N MET A 264 39.69 28.15 3.23
CA MET A 264 38.95 29.41 3.22
C MET A 264 39.29 30.25 4.45
N GLY A 265 39.27 29.66 5.65
CA GLY A 265 39.66 30.35 6.88
C GLY A 265 41.09 30.90 6.85
N THR A 266 42.04 30.13 6.29
CA THR A 266 43.43 30.61 6.12
C THR A 266 43.52 31.82 5.18
N LEU A 267 42.78 31.80 4.07
CA LEU A 267 42.76 32.91 3.11
C LEU A 267 42.11 34.18 3.70
N GLU A 268 41.07 34.03 4.51
CA GLU A 268 40.44 35.15 5.21
C GLU A 268 41.39 35.82 6.21
N GLN A 269 42.14 35.01 6.97
CA GLN A 269 43.18 35.52 7.88
C GLN A 269 44.28 36.28 7.12
N GLN A 270 44.75 35.75 5.99
CA GLN A 270 45.73 36.43 5.14
C GLN A 270 45.20 37.76 4.61
N ARG A 271 43.93 37.80 4.19
CA ARG A 271 43.28 39.04 3.71
C ARG A 271 43.21 40.10 4.81
N GLN A 272 42.84 39.70 6.04
CA GLN A 272 42.78 40.61 7.18
C GLN A 272 44.16 41.17 7.55
N GLN A 273 45.20 40.33 7.56
CA GLN A 273 46.57 40.78 7.81
C GLN A 273 47.06 41.76 6.74
N GLN A 274 46.79 41.49 5.46
CA GLN A 274 47.15 42.42 4.37
C GLN A 274 46.41 43.76 4.48
N GLN A 275 45.14 43.75 4.91
CA GLN A 275 44.39 44.99 5.14
C GLN A 275 44.95 45.80 6.30
N GLN A 276 45.33 45.15 7.41
CA GLN A 276 45.96 45.82 8.54
C GLN A 276 47.32 46.42 8.19
N GLN A 277 48.15 45.70 7.42
CA GLN A 277 49.44 46.22 6.96
C GLN A 277 49.30 47.45 6.05
N ARG A 278 48.27 47.49 5.19
CA ARG A 278 48.00 48.66 4.33
C ARG A 278 47.48 49.88 5.09
N GLN A 279 46.87 49.70 6.25
CA GLN A 279 46.38 50.82 7.07
C GLN A 279 47.48 51.43 7.96
N GLN A 280 48.63 50.76 8.09
CA GLN A 280 49.76 51.20 8.91
C GLN A 280 50.88 51.86 8.07
N GLN A 281 50.75 51.88 6.75
CA GLN A 281 51.63 52.59 5.80
C GLN A 281 50.93 53.84 5.28
#